data_AF-A0A4T0J4N2-F1
#
_entry.id   AF-A0A4T0J4N2-F1
#
_cell.length_a   1.000
_cell.length_b   1.000
_cell.length_c   1.000
_cell.angle_alpha   90.00
_cell.angle_beta   90.00
_cell.angle_gamma   90.00
#
_symmetry.space_group_name_H-M   'P 1'
#
loop_
_entity.id
_entity.type
_entity.pdbx_description
1 polymer ?
#
loop_
_entity_poly.entity_id
_entity_poly.type
_entity_poly.pdbx_seq_one_letter_code
_entity_poly.pdbx_strand_id
1 'polypeptide(L)'
;MGTRRALPTKRGRLLKLIFLLIAVFVIFLIRVHRRIGVNDFLIITVEEIEMDSEIKLRLRFADGMRIFSIPSKSSLIELLGVIEGISGVAIGRQDLRIGYPPRLLQFDSNDFTKNALDFGLSSGEQIILNDKGGDSAGSDVRAHIETGNSISKTPVTPPTRSPDGHSVELNTGDGYLILRVVPDDNSCLFSAISLALLGSIDENYMMRGIVANTIQSDPETYNESFLGHNPAEYVEAITRPENWGGAIELSILSHAFKTCIISVDIATLRNDVYNEEYENRIFVMYSGIHYDALSIAPSPDASVEFHTTVLPSFTAPPDLPDPLLEACKQLASELRQKRYYTDTVSALCFYYPHSPHIQSSFTLKCGDCGQALEGEKMATAHAKSTGHSSFSEY
;
A
#
# COMPACT_ATOMS: atom_id res chain seq x y z
N MET A 1 -12.67 -43.79 -40.19
CA MET A 1 -11.95 -43.10 -39.09
C MET A 1 -11.10 -41.99 -39.70
N GLY A 2 -11.58 -40.76 -39.70
CA GLY A 2 -10.87 -39.60 -40.25
C GLY A 2 -10.29 -38.73 -39.12
N THR A 3 -8.97 -38.62 -39.06
CA THR A 3 -8.25 -37.74 -38.13
C THR A 3 -8.29 -36.29 -38.62
N ARG A 4 -8.98 -35.40 -37.89
CA ARG A 4 -8.89 -33.95 -38.11
C ARG A 4 -7.60 -33.40 -37.48
N ARG A 5 -6.71 -32.83 -38.28
CA ARG A 5 -5.55 -32.04 -37.82
C ARG A 5 -6.04 -30.71 -37.24
N ALA A 6 -5.63 -30.41 -36.01
CA ALA A 6 -5.91 -29.14 -35.34
C ALA A 6 -5.17 -27.98 -36.04
N LEU A 7 -5.88 -26.88 -36.28
CA LEU A 7 -5.32 -25.63 -36.79
C LEU A 7 -4.56 -24.89 -35.67
N PRO A 8 -3.37 -24.34 -35.92
CA PRO A 8 -2.58 -23.65 -34.90
C PRO A 8 -3.22 -22.33 -34.46
N THR A 9 -3.24 -22.09 -33.14
CA THR A 9 -3.81 -20.91 -32.49
C THR A 9 -3.08 -19.62 -32.86
N LYS A 10 -3.77 -18.46 -32.82
CA LYS A 10 -3.23 -17.13 -33.15
C LYS A 10 -1.94 -16.80 -32.36
N ARG A 11 -1.83 -17.25 -31.11
CA ARG A 11 -0.65 -17.07 -30.24
C ARG A 11 0.60 -17.82 -30.75
N GLY A 12 0.42 -19.02 -31.30
CA GLY A 12 1.52 -19.81 -31.91
C GLY A 12 2.00 -19.27 -33.26
N ARG A 13 1.15 -18.54 -33.99
CA ARG A 13 1.55 -17.81 -35.21
C ARG A 13 2.36 -16.56 -34.89
N LEU A 14 2.02 -15.85 -33.81
CA LEU A 14 2.75 -14.66 -33.36
C LEU A 14 4.16 -15.01 -32.88
N LEU A 15 4.32 -16.07 -32.07
CA LEU A 15 5.65 -16.53 -31.63
C LEU A 15 6.54 -16.95 -32.81
N LYS A 16 5.98 -17.68 -33.79
CA LYS A 16 6.73 -18.05 -35.00
C LYS A 16 7.14 -16.84 -35.84
N LEU A 17 6.31 -15.80 -35.88
CA LEU A 17 6.63 -14.56 -36.60
C LEU A 17 7.74 -13.78 -35.90
N ILE A 18 7.73 -13.73 -34.56
CA ILE A 18 8.79 -13.10 -33.76
C ILE A 18 10.13 -13.83 -33.96
N PHE A 19 10.13 -15.17 -33.90
CA PHE A 19 11.34 -15.96 -34.16
C PHE A 19 11.87 -15.77 -35.58
N LEU A 20 11.00 -15.67 -36.58
CA LEU A 20 11.40 -15.42 -37.95
C LEU A 20 11.99 -14.01 -38.13
N LEU A 21 11.40 -13.00 -37.47
CA LEU A 21 11.91 -11.62 -37.50
C LEU A 21 13.28 -11.51 -36.82
N ILE A 22 13.50 -12.19 -35.69
CA ILE A 22 14.80 -12.25 -35.02
C ILE A 22 15.83 -12.94 -35.91
N ALA A 23 15.49 -14.07 -36.54
CA ALA A 23 16.38 -14.77 -37.45
C ALA A 23 16.76 -13.91 -38.67
N VAL A 24 15.79 -13.17 -39.24
CA VAL A 24 16.04 -12.24 -40.35
C VAL A 24 16.92 -11.06 -39.92
N PHE A 25 16.72 -10.53 -38.71
CA PHE A 25 17.54 -9.45 -38.16
C PHE A 25 18.98 -9.89 -37.89
N VAL A 26 19.18 -11.10 -37.35
CA VAL A 26 20.52 -11.69 -37.16
C VAL A 26 21.21 -11.92 -38.50
N ILE A 27 20.50 -12.45 -39.51
CA ILE A 27 21.05 -12.62 -40.86
C ILE A 27 21.38 -11.26 -41.51
N PHE A 28 20.56 -10.24 -41.25
CA PHE A 28 20.81 -8.87 -41.71
C PHE A 28 22.07 -8.28 -41.06
N LEU A 29 22.25 -8.44 -39.75
CA LEU A 29 23.47 -8.03 -39.04
C LEU A 29 24.71 -8.76 -39.57
N ILE A 30 24.61 -10.07 -39.82
CA ILE A 30 25.71 -10.86 -40.43
C ILE A 30 26.04 -10.33 -41.84
N ARG A 31 25.04 -9.94 -42.64
CA ARG A 31 25.23 -9.38 -43.99
C ARG A 31 25.80 -7.95 -43.98
N VAL A 32 25.35 -7.11 -43.05
CA VAL A 32 25.89 -5.76 -42.82
C VAL A 32 27.34 -5.85 -42.38
N HIS A 33 27.67 -6.80 -41.50
CA HIS A 33 29.02 -7.05 -41.02
C HIS A 33 29.95 -7.57 -42.14
N ARG A 34 29.45 -8.40 -43.07
CA ARG A 34 30.23 -8.85 -44.25
C ARG A 34 30.55 -7.74 -45.26
N ARG A 35 29.88 -6.58 -45.21
CA ARG A 35 30.23 -5.40 -46.03
C ARG A 35 31.33 -4.53 -45.42
N ILE A 36 31.57 -4.65 -44.12
CA ILE A 36 32.54 -3.86 -43.37
C ILE A 36 33.73 -4.78 -43.16
N GLY A 37 34.65 -4.81 -44.12
CA GLY A 37 35.78 -5.74 -44.19
C GLY A 37 36.80 -5.58 -43.07
N VAL A 38 36.45 -6.00 -41.85
CA VAL A 38 37.35 -6.13 -40.72
C VAL A 38 37.55 -7.62 -40.47
N ASN A 39 38.68 -8.13 -40.98
CA ASN A 39 39.17 -9.46 -40.69
C ASN A 39 40.09 -9.32 -39.47
N ASP A 40 39.58 -9.59 -38.27
CA ASP A 40 40.42 -10.13 -37.19
C ASP A 40 39.57 -10.98 -36.24
N PHE A 41 40.15 -12.13 -35.94
CA PHE A 41 39.71 -13.27 -35.13
C PHE A 41 38.67 -13.02 -34.03
N LEU A 42 37.60 -13.83 -34.05
CA LEU A 42 37.08 -14.49 -32.85
C LEU A 42 36.37 -15.80 -33.24
N ILE A 43 37.08 -16.92 -33.16
CA ILE A 43 36.47 -18.25 -33.17
C ILE A 43 35.85 -18.42 -31.77
N ILE A 44 34.56 -18.09 -31.63
CA ILE A 44 33.79 -18.50 -30.45
C ILE A 44 33.36 -19.94 -30.69
N THR A 45 34.02 -20.87 -30.01
CA THR A 45 33.53 -22.24 -29.82
C THR A 45 32.23 -22.19 -29.01
N VAL A 46 31.25 -23.00 -29.39
CA VAL A 46 29.86 -23.01 -28.87
C VAL A 46 29.77 -23.64 -27.46
N GLU A 47 30.76 -23.39 -26.60
CA GLU A 47 30.81 -23.90 -25.22
C GLU A 47 30.80 -22.79 -24.14
N GLU A 48 30.84 -21.50 -24.48
CA GLU A 48 30.84 -20.40 -23.49
C GLU A 48 29.82 -19.29 -23.78
N ILE A 49 28.55 -19.64 -23.95
CA ILE A 49 27.44 -18.68 -23.74
C ILE A 49 26.37 -19.34 -22.86
N GLU A 50 26.74 -19.74 -21.65
CA GLU A 50 25.80 -19.65 -20.53
C GLU A 50 25.96 -18.24 -19.94
N MET A 51 25.14 -17.30 -20.40
CA MET A 51 24.98 -16.04 -19.67
C MET A 51 24.42 -16.37 -18.29
N ASP A 52 25.21 -16.15 -17.24
CA ASP A 52 24.74 -16.18 -15.85
C ASP A 52 23.60 -15.16 -15.72
N SER A 53 22.36 -15.63 -15.74
CA SER A 53 21.21 -14.79 -15.50
C SER A 53 21.25 -14.33 -14.04
N GLU A 54 21.28 -13.03 -13.78
CA GLU A 54 21.14 -12.50 -12.42
C GLU A 54 19.67 -12.46 -12.01
N ILE A 55 19.42 -12.68 -10.72
CA ILE A 55 18.13 -12.44 -10.09
C ILE A 55 18.24 -11.19 -9.20
N LYS A 56 17.18 -10.38 -9.18
CA LYS A 56 17.10 -9.15 -8.40
C LYS A 56 16.23 -9.41 -7.17
N LEU A 57 16.73 -9.14 -5.97
CA LEU A 57 16.04 -9.42 -4.71
C LEU A 57 15.91 -8.13 -3.88
N ARG A 58 14.91 -8.09 -3.00
CA ARG A 58 14.69 -6.98 -2.06
C ARG A 58 14.95 -7.49 -0.64
N LEU A 59 15.99 -6.99 0.03
CA LEU A 59 16.26 -7.26 1.44
C LEU A 59 15.60 -6.20 2.32
N ARG A 60 14.76 -6.59 3.26
CA ARG A 60 14.22 -5.75 4.33
C ARG A 60 14.90 -6.11 5.64
N PHE A 61 15.47 -5.14 6.33
CA PHE A 61 16.22 -5.31 7.59
C PHE A 61 16.11 -4.04 8.46
N ALA A 62 16.73 -4.03 9.63
CA ALA A 62 16.59 -2.95 10.62
C ALA A 62 16.87 -1.55 10.06
N ASP A 63 17.89 -1.41 9.21
CA ASP A 63 18.28 -0.11 8.63
C ASP A 63 17.50 0.28 7.36
N GLY A 64 16.49 -0.50 6.96
CA GLY A 64 15.66 -0.20 5.80
C GLY A 64 15.49 -1.36 4.82
N MET A 65 15.22 -1.00 3.56
CA MET A 65 15.13 -1.95 2.44
C MET A 65 16.25 -1.68 1.43
N ARG A 66 16.93 -2.72 0.98
CA ARG A 66 17.97 -2.66 -0.06
C ARG A 66 17.65 -3.62 -1.18
N ILE A 67 17.86 -3.17 -2.40
CA ILE A 67 17.75 -4.01 -3.59
C ILE A 67 19.16 -4.47 -3.96
N PHE A 68 19.32 -5.76 -4.21
CA PHE A 68 20.59 -6.35 -4.62
C PHE A 68 20.37 -7.43 -5.68
N SER A 69 21.43 -7.79 -6.41
CA SER A 69 21.41 -8.86 -7.40
C SER A 69 22.36 -9.98 -7.01
N ILE A 70 21.99 -11.22 -7.31
CA ILE A 70 22.89 -12.38 -7.23
C ILE A 70 22.77 -13.20 -8.53
N PRO A 71 23.84 -13.91 -8.96
CA PRO A 71 23.74 -14.90 -10.03
C PRO A 71 22.65 -15.95 -9.73
N SER A 72 21.92 -16.41 -10.76
CA SER A 72 20.88 -17.44 -10.62
C SER A 72 21.42 -18.79 -10.15
N LYS A 73 22.73 -19.02 -10.32
CA LYS A 73 23.42 -20.22 -9.85
C LYS A 73 24.03 -20.06 -8.45
N SER A 74 23.84 -18.92 -7.79
CA SER A 74 24.40 -18.66 -6.47
C SER A 74 23.91 -19.68 -5.44
N SER A 75 24.86 -20.15 -4.65
CA SER A 75 24.61 -21.03 -3.52
C SER A 75 23.98 -20.27 -2.34
N LEU A 76 23.34 -21.01 -1.43
CA LEU A 76 22.72 -20.43 -0.24
C LEU A 76 23.76 -19.67 0.62
N ILE A 77 24.98 -20.20 0.77
CA ILE A 77 26.03 -19.51 1.56
C ILE A 77 26.48 -18.19 0.93
N GLU A 78 26.49 -18.11 -0.40
CA GLU A 78 26.81 -16.86 -1.11
C GLU A 78 25.71 -15.81 -0.89
N LEU A 79 24.43 -16.20 -0.95
CA LEU A 79 23.30 -15.32 -0.60
C LEU A 79 23.44 -14.80 0.84
N LEU A 80 23.70 -15.69 1.81
CA LEU A 80 23.87 -15.31 3.22
C LEU A 80 25.05 -14.36 3.43
N GLY A 81 26.15 -14.56 2.73
CA GLY A 81 27.32 -13.67 2.75
C GLY A 81 27.03 -12.30 2.14
N VAL A 82 26.26 -12.23 1.04
CA VAL A 82 25.81 -10.94 0.47
C VAL A 82 24.90 -10.20 1.46
N ILE A 83 23.98 -10.91 2.11
CA ILE A 83 23.10 -10.33 3.12
C ILE A 83 23.90 -9.82 4.34
N GLU A 84 24.92 -10.56 4.80
CA GLU A 84 25.83 -10.09 5.86
C GLU A 84 26.57 -8.82 5.43
N GLY A 85 27.06 -8.75 4.20
CA GLY A 85 27.72 -7.57 3.66
C GLY A 85 26.81 -6.33 3.56
N ILE A 86 25.51 -6.52 3.30
CA ILE A 86 24.53 -5.42 3.19
C ILE A 86 24.04 -4.97 4.57
N SER A 87 23.76 -5.92 5.47
CA SER A 87 23.06 -5.68 6.73
C SER A 87 23.96 -5.60 7.96
N GLY A 88 25.21 -6.08 7.86
CA GLY A 88 26.10 -6.27 9.01
C GLY A 88 25.70 -7.42 9.95
N VAL A 89 24.62 -8.15 9.66
CA VAL A 89 24.17 -9.29 10.48
C VAL A 89 24.92 -10.55 10.08
N ALA A 90 25.72 -11.08 11.01
CA ALA A 90 26.52 -12.28 10.78
C ALA A 90 25.67 -13.48 10.37
N ILE A 91 26.16 -14.35 9.48
CA ILE A 91 25.39 -15.47 8.89
C ILE A 91 24.67 -16.32 9.95
N GLY A 92 25.33 -16.64 11.07
CA GLY A 92 24.73 -17.43 12.16
C GLY A 92 23.61 -16.73 12.93
N ARG A 93 23.45 -15.41 12.76
CA ARG A 93 22.43 -14.57 13.38
C ARG A 93 21.29 -14.21 12.42
N GLN A 94 21.39 -14.55 11.15
CA GLN A 94 20.35 -14.25 10.16
C GLN A 94 19.12 -15.15 10.38
N ASP A 95 17.96 -14.51 10.60
CA ASP A 95 16.62 -15.11 10.50
C ASP A 95 15.96 -14.55 9.24
N LEU A 96 15.94 -15.35 8.18
CA LEU A 96 15.41 -14.94 6.88
C LEU A 96 13.97 -15.43 6.70
N ARG A 97 13.07 -14.55 6.29
CA ARG A 97 11.68 -14.89 5.95
C ARG A 97 11.34 -14.43 4.54
N ILE A 98 10.54 -15.22 3.83
CA ILE A 98 10.15 -14.96 2.43
C ILE A 98 8.64 -15.16 2.23
N GLY A 99 8.11 -14.61 1.14
CA GLY A 99 6.69 -14.69 0.78
C GLY A 99 5.76 -13.86 1.69
N TYR A 100 4.45 -13.98 1.43
CA TYR A 100 3.40 -13.37 2.26
C TYR A 100 2.25 -14.36 2.49
N PRO A 101 1.82 -14.61 3.75
CA PRO A 101 2.42 -14.13 4.99
C PRO A 101 3.86 -14.66 5.18
N PRO A 102 4.78 -13.88 5.79
CA PRO A 102 6.21 -14.21 5.78
C PRO A 102 6.51 -15.52 6.50
N ARG A 103 7.20 -16.43 5.80
CA ARG A 103 7.57 -17.75 6.33
C ARG A 103 9.07 -17.84 6.50
N LEU A 104 9.50 -18.44 7.61
CA LEU A 104 10.91 -18.71 7.89
C LEU A 104 11.52 -19.58 6.77
N LEU A 105 12.63 -19.11 6.21
CA LEU A 105 13.47 -19.86 5.30
C LEU A 105 14.21 -20.94 6.11
N GLN A 106 13.75 -22.18 6.03
CA GLN A 106 14.35 -23.29 6.77
C GLN A 106 15.50 -23.92 5.96
N PHE A 107 16.68 -23.98 6.57
CA PHE A 107 17.87 -24.61 6.01
C PHE A 107 18.82 -25.05 7.14
N ASP A 108 19.72 -26.01 6.84
CA ASP A 108 20.79 -26.44 7.73
C ASP A 108 22.19 -26.31 7.08
N SER A 109 23.25 -26.73 7.77
CA SER A 109 24.62 -26.60 7.26
C SER A 109 24.91 -27.43 6.00
N ASN A 110 24.12 -28.47 5.72
CA ASN A 110 24.24 -29.29 4.50
C ASN A 110 23.61 -28.60 3.29
N ASP A 111 22.77 -27.59 3.51
CA ASP A 111 22.07 -26.83 2.48
C ASP A 111 22.90 -25.69 1.90
N PHE A 112 24.01 -25.32 2.54
CA PHE A 112 24.83 -24.16 2.17
C PHE A 112 25.35 -24.19 0.73
N THR A 113 25.58 -25.37 0.17
CA THR A 113 26.05 -25.53 -1.22
C THR A 113 24.91 -25.66 -2.23
N LYS A 114 23.65 -25.81 -1.78
CA LYS A 114 22.48 -25.85 -2.66
C LYS A 114 22.20 -24.48 -3.24
N ASN A 115 21.51 -24.45 -4.37
CA ASN A 115 21.14 -23.20 -5.03
C ASN A 115 20.14 -22.43 -4.16
N ALA A 116 20.33 -21.12 -4.02
CA ALA A 116 19.45 -20.26 -3.23
C ALA A 116 17.99 -20.25 -3.75
N LEU A 117 17.79 -20.35 -5.07
CA LEU A 117 16.47 -20.39 -5.71
C LEU A 117 15.67 -21.64 -5.34
N ASP A 118 16.32 -22.74 -4.96
CA ASP A 118 15.63 -23.98 -4.56
C ASP A 118 14.83 -23.79 -3.25
N PHE A 119 15.07 -22.70 -2.51
CA PHE A 119 14.37 -22.34 -1.28
C PHE A 119 13.16 -21.43 -1.51
N GLY A 120 12.65 -21.36 -2.74
CA GLY A 120 11.44 -20.60 -3.08
C GLY A 120 11.68 -19.11 -3.35
N LEU A 121 12.94 -18.71 -3.57
CA LEU A 121 13.30 -17.36 -4.00
C LEU A 121 13.05 -17.22 -5.51
N SER A 122 12.61 -16.03 -5.91
CA SER A 122 12.44 -15.67 -7.32
C SER A 122 12.83 -14.21 -7.56
N SER A 123 13.09 -13.82 -8.81
CA SER A 123 13.45 -12.43 -9.10
C SER A 123 12.28 -11.49 -8.78
N GLY A 124 12.52 -10.46 -7.99
CA GLY A 124 11.53 -9.53 -7.45
C GLY A 124 11.08 -9.87 -6.02
N GLU A 125 11.44 -11.04 -5.49
CA GLU A 125 11.05 -11.52 -4.17
C GLU A 125 11.63 -10.64 -3.05
N GLN A 126 10.87 -10.51 -1.97
CA GLN A 126 11.29 -9.83 -0.75
C GLN A 126 11.77 -10.84 0.30
N ILE A 127 12.98 -10.62 0.81
CA ILE A 127 13.56 -11.30 1.95
C ILE A 127 13.48 -10.36 3.15
N ILE A 128 12.88 -10.80 4.25
CA ILE A 128 12.88 -10.10 5.52
C ILE A 128 13.96 -10.72 6.40
N LEU A 129 14.88 -9.91 6.90
CA LEU A 129 15.96 -10.30 7.80
C LEU A 129 15.69 -9.77 9.21
N ASN A 130 15.62 -10.69 10.17
CA ASN A 130 15.69 -10.39 11.59
C ASN A 130 17.03 -10.87 12.17
N ASP A 131 17.53 -10.20 13.21
CA ASP A 131 18.76 -10.56 13.91
C ASP A 131 18.44 -11.40 15.17
N LYS A 132 18.84 -12.67 15.19
CA LYS A 132 18.61 -13.59 16.32
C LYS A 132 19.30 -13.19 17.63
N GLY A 133 20.20 -12.20 17.60
CA GLY A 133 20.98 -11.76 18.76
C GLY A 133 20.59 -10.38 19.33
N GLY A 134 19.51 -9.76 18.87
CA GLY A 134 19.13 -8.39 19.26
C GLY A 134 18.01 -8.31 20.30
N ASP A 135 18.36 -8.31 21.58
CA ASP A 135 17.56 -7.66 22.64
C ASP A 135 18.08 -6.21 22.84
N SER A 136 17.15 -5.29 23.07
CA SER A 136 17.28 -3.83 23.04
C SER A 136 18.48 -3.23 23.79
N ALA A 137 19.11 -2.21 23.19
CA ALA A 137 19.82 -1.16 23.91
C ALA A 137 19.13 0.17 23.65
N GLY A 138 18.25 0.56 24.57
CA GLY A 138 17.82 1.95 24.69
C GLY A 138 19.03 2.82 25.00
N SER A 139 19.14 3.94 24.29
CA SER A 139 20.02 5.04 24.70
C SER A 139 19.14 6.15 25.23
N ASP A 140 18.95 6.13 26.55
CA ASP A 140 18.68 7.31 27.34
C ASP A 140 19.83 8.31 27.13
N VAL A 141 19.55 9.45 26.49
CA VAL A 141 20.31 10.67 26.77
C VAL A 141 19.32 11.81 27.01
N ARG A 142 19.16 12.10 28.29
CA ARG A 142 18.42 13.22 28.86
C ARG A 142 19.18 14.53 28.61
N ALA A 143 18.45 15.50 28.06
CA ALA A 143 18.53 16.95 28.24
C ALA A 143 19.90 17.65 28.36
N HIS A 144 20.14 18.60 27.44
CA HIS A 144 20.66 19.92 27.82
C HIS A 144 19.86 21.01 27.11
N ILE A 145 19.17 21.81 27.92
CA ILE A 145 18.55 23.08 27.54
C ILE A 145 19.67 24.11 27.48
N GLU A 146 19.83 24.81 26.36
CA GLU A 146 20.32 26.19 26.35
C GLU A 146 19.52 27.03 25.35
N THR A 147 19.00 28.13 25.90
CA THR A 147 18.25 29.20 25.25
C THR A 147 19.15 30.05 24.36
N GLY A 148 18.74 30.29 23.12
CA GLY A 148 19.39 31.24 22.22
C GLY A 148 18.45 31.70 21.11
N ASN A 149 17.81 32.84 21.33
CA ASN A 149 16.92 33.51 20.39
C ASN A 149 17.74 34.14 19.25
N SER A 150 17.51 33.76 17.98
CA SER A 150 17.88 34.61 16.84
C SER A 150 17.08 34.25 15.58
N ILE A 151 16.44 35.29 15.04
CA ILE A 151 15.59 35.30 13.85
C ILE A 151 16.49 35.32 12.61
N SER A 152 16.34 34.35 11.71
CA SER A 152 16.84 34.42 10.34
C SER A 152 15.87 33.75 9.38
N LYS A 153 15.37 34.54 8.41
CA LYS A 153 14.51 34.13 7.30
C LYS A 153 15.36 33.56 6.17
N THR A 154 15.15 32.30 5.81
CA THR A 154 15.43 31.76 4.47
C THR A 154 14.44 30.63 4.15
N PRO A 155 14.08 30.42 2.87
CA PRO A 155 12.96 29.58 2.47
C PRO A 155 13.36 28.11 2.55
N VAL A 156 12.67 27.33 3.37
CA VAL A 156 12.88 25.88 3.51
C VAL A 156 11.71 25.16 2.85
N THR A 157 12.06 24.31 1.91
CA THR A 157 11.29 23.27 1.22
C THR A 157 10.33 22.53 2.17
N PRO A 158 9.13 22.09 1.75
CA PRO A 158 8.19 21.43 2.65
C PRO A 158 8.76 20.13 3.22
N PRO A 159 8.44 19.77 4.48
CA PRO A 159 9.12 18.70 5.21
C PRO A 159 8.65 17.31 4.79
N THR A 160 9.62 16.43 4.55
CA THR A 160 9.54 14.98 4.30
C THR A 160 9.46 14.18 5.62
N ARG A 161 8.47 14.45 6.47
CA ARG A 161 8.13 13.60 7.65
C ARG A 161 6.71 13.08 7.50
N SER A 162 6.43 11.85 7.97
CA SER A 162 5.04 11.47 8.27
C SER A 162 4.55 12.40 9.40
N PRO A 163 3.50 13.20 9.22
CA PRO A 163 3.19 14.30 10.15
C PRO A 163 2.84 13.86 11.57
N ASP A 164 2.23 12.69 11.79
CA ASP A 164 1.50 12.46 13.05
C ASP A 164 1.91 11.23 13.87
N GLY A 165 2.98 10.51 13.50
CA GLY A 165 3.57 9.47 14.35
C GLY A 165 2.65 8.30 14.73
N HIS A 166 1.52 8.14 14.05
CA HIS A 166 0.59 7.04 14.27
C HIS A 166 1.07 5.79 13.54
N SER A 167 1.51 4.83 14.34
CA SER A 167 1.98 3.54 13.87
C SER A 167 1.57 2.44 14.84
N VAL A 168 1.40 1.24 14.32
CA VAL A 168 1.22 0.03 15.11
C VAL A 168 2.18 -1.04 14.61
N GLU A 169 2.79 -1.78 15.54
CA GLU A 169 3.64 -2.91 15.21
C GLU A 169 2.79 -4.05 14.63
N LEU A 170 3.30 -4.73 13.60
CA LEU A 170 2.66 -5.92 13.06
C LEU A 170 2.85 -7.09 14.02
N ASN A 171 1.81 -7.87 14.26
CA ASN A 171 1.88 -9.06 15.15
C ASN A 171 2.91 -10.11 14.69
N THR A 172 3.36 -10.03 13.44
CA THR A 172 4.43 -10.85 12.87
C THR A 172 5.84 -10.46 13.35
N GLY A 173 5.99 -9.27 13.97
CA GLY A 173 7.25 -8.71 14.48
C GLY A 173 8.20 -8.18 13.41
N ASP A 174 7.73 -8.06 12.16
CA ASP A 174 8.56 -7.73 11.00
C ASP A 174 8.27 -6.35 10.41
N GLY A 175 7.65 -5.47 11.19
CA GLY A 175 7.41 -4.09 10.77
C GLY A 175 6.31 -3.36 11.49
N TYR A 176 6.01 -2.18 10.96
CA TYR A 176 5.00 -1.27 11.47
C TYR A 176 4.06 -0.86 10.35
N LEU A 177 2.77 -0.83 10.63
CA LEU A 177 1.77 -0.16 9.80
C LEU A 177 1.75 1.33 10.19
N ILE A 178 1.99 2.20 9.22
CA ILE A 178 2.14 3.65 9.40
C ILE A 178 1.01 4.39 8.70
N LEU A 179 0.35 5.30 9.41
CA LEU A 179 -0.58 6.28 8.83
C LEU A 179 0.21 7.35 8.06
N ARG A 180 -0.12 7.55 6.79
CA ARG A 180 0.52 8.52 5.90
C ARG A 180 -0.47 9.64 5.60
N VAL A 181 -0.36 10.69 6.40
CA VAL A 181 -1.26 11.84 6.34
C VAL A 181 -1.05 12.62 5.05
N VAL A 182 -2.15 12.94 4.37
CA VAL A 182 -2.17 13.79 3.17
C VAL A 182 -2.79 15.15 3.50
N PRO A 183 -2.63 16.18 2.65
CA PRO A 183 -3.23 17.49 2.92
C PRO A 183 -4.74 17.42 3.11
N ASP A 184 -5.24 18.15 4.11
CA ASP A 184 -6.68 18.28 4.39
C ASP A 184 -7.33 19.27 3.41
N ASP A 185 -7.48 18.82 2.17
CA ASP A 185 -8.19 19.50 1.11
C ASP A 185 -9.28 18.60 0.50
N ASN A 186 -10.04 19.17 -0.45
CA ASN A 186 -11.13 18.49 -1.14
C ASN A 186 -10.65 17.35 -2.08
N SER A 187 -9.35 17.05 -2.09
CA SER A 187 -8.70 16.03 -2.92
C SER A 187 -8.00 14.93 -2.12
N CYS A 188 -8.12 14.89 -0.79
CA CYS A 188 -7.46 13.92 0.09
C CYS A 188 -7.58 12.45 -0.39
N LEU A 189 -8.75 12.01 -0.85
CA LEU A 189 -8.94 10.66 -1.44
C LEU A 189 -7.96 10.42 -2.59
N PHE A 190 -7.92 11.33 -3.56
CA PHE A 190 -7.07 11.19 -4.74
C PHE A 190 -5.60 11.25 -4.38
N SER A 191 -5.22 12.13 -3.44
CA SER A 191 -3.84 12.22 -2.94
C SER A 191 -3.41 10.98 -2.16
N ALA A 192 -4.29 10.40 -1.34
CA ALA A 192 -4.02 9.17 -0.60
C ALA A 192 -3.82 7.97 -1.56
N ILE A 193 -4.69 7.83 -2.56
CA ILE A 193 -4.56 6.77 -3.57
C ILE A 193 -3.32 6.98 -4.43
N SER A 194 -3.04 8.22 -4.83
CA SER A 194 -1.81 8.58 -5.55
C SER A 194 -0.56 8.27 -4.73
N LEU A 195 -0.56 8.58 -3.44
CA LEU A 195 0.57 8.26 -2.57
C LEU A 195 0.78 6.75 -2.47
N ALA A 196 -0.31 6.00 -2.31
CA ALA A 196 -0.26 4.54 -2.18
C ALA A 196 0.22 3.86 -3.47
N LEU A 197 -0.22 4.30 -4.65
CA LEU A 197 0.09 3.64 -5.92
C LEU A 197 1.34 4.19 -6.62
N LEU A 198 1.57 5.50 -6.52
CA LEU A 198 2.57 6.23 -7.31
C LEU A 198 3.68 6.84 -6.43
N GLY A 199 3.53 6.84 -5.11
CA GLY A 199 4.50 7.44 -4.19
C GLY A 199 4.49 8.97 -4.17
N SER A 200 3.47 9.61 -4.75
CA SER A 200 3.32 11.07 -4.83
C SER A 200 1.92 11.50 -4.39
N ILE A 201 1.80 12.63 -3.70
CA ILE A 201 0.48 13.22 -3.36
C ILE A 201 -0.03 14.20 -4.43
N ASP A 202 0.79 14.53 -5.42
CA ASP A 202 0.56 15.63 -6.36
C ASP A 202 -0.30 15.25 -7.58
N GLU A 203 -0.55 13.96 -7.80
CA GLU A 203 -1.24 13.47 -8.99
C GLU A 203 -2.79 13.46 -8.84
N ASN A 204 -3.36 14.28 -7.96
CA ASN A 204 -4.80 14.30 -7.71
C ASN A 204 -5.62 14.61 -8.99
N TYR A 205 -5.17 15.54 -9.83
CA TYR A 205 -5.80 15.87 -11.10
C TYR A 205 -5.75 14.70 -12.10
N MET A 206 -4.63 13.98 -12.13
CA MET A 206 -4.50 12.78 -12.96
C MET A 206 -5.48 11.70 -12.48
N MET A 207 -5.59 11.48 -11.17
CA MET A 207 -6.54 10.50 -10.61
C MET A 207 -7.99 10.84 -10.96
N ARG A 208 -8.40 12.11 -10.84
CA ARG A 208 -9.72 12.58 -11.28
C ARG A 208 -9.94 12.36 -12.78
N GLY A 209 -8.91 12.63 -13.59
CA GLY A 209 -8.92 12.37 -15.02
C GLY A 209 -9.08 10.88 -15.37
N ILE A 210 -8.43 9.99 -14.61
CA ILE A 210 -8.60 8.54 -14.75
C ILE A 210 -10.05 8.15 -14.47
N VAL A 211 -10.65 8.63 -13.37
CA VAL A 211 -12.06 8.38 -13.05
C VAL A 211 -12.98 8.82 -14.19
N ALA A 212 -12.83 10.07 -14.62
CA ALA A 212 -13.61 10.64 -15.72
C ALA A 212 -13.49 9.83 -17.01
N ASN A 213 -12.27 9.41 -17.37
CA ASN A 213 -12.01 8.63 -18.58
C ASN A 213 -12.59 7.21 -18.46
N THR A 214 -12.48 6.57 -17.30
CA THR A 214 -13.04 5.23 -17.07
C THR A 214 -14.56 5.23 -17.20
N ILE A 215 -15.25 6.22 -16.61
CA ILE A 215 -16.71 6.39 -16.75
C ILE A 215 -17.09 6.53 -18.23
N GLN A 216 -16.40 7.39 -18.98
CA GLN A 216 -16.69 7.63 -20.39
C GLN A 216 -16.40 6.41 -21.28
N SER A 217 -15.41 5.59 -20.91
CA SER A 217 -15.00 4.42 -21.70
C SER A 217 -15.90 3.19 -21.52
N ASP A 218 -16.69 3.15 -20.44
CA ASP A 218 -17.59 2.05 -20.12
C ASP A 218 -18.95 2.56 -19.60
N PRO A 219 -19.77 3.16 -20.49
CA PRO A 219 -21.05 3.74 -20.11
C PRO A 219 -22.12 2.68 -19.76
N GLU A 220 -21.87 1.40 -20.09
CA GLU A 220 -22.76 0.31 -19.70
C GLU A 220 -22.64 0.04 -18.20
N THR A 221 -21.41 -0.08 -17.70
CA THR A 221 -21.14 -0.24 -16.26
C THR A 221 -21.42 1.06 -15.49
N TYR A 222 -20.85 2.19 -15.92
CA TYR A 222 -20.93 3.48 -15.22
C TYR A 222 -22.11 4.32 -15.72
N ASN A 223 -23.30 3.74 -15.65
CA ASN A 223 -24.56 4.38 -16.04
C ASN A 223 -25.17 5.21 -14.90
N GLU A 224 -26.31 5.87 -15.18
CA GLU A 224 -27.02 6.71 -14.20
C GLU A 224 -27.38 6.00 -12.89
N SER A 225 -27.68 4.69 -12.95
CA SER A 225 -28.02 3.92 -11.75
C SER A 225 -26.78 3.65 -10.89
N PHE A 226 -25.62 3.45 -11.50
CA PHE A 226 -24.36 3.27 -10.78
C PHE A 226 -23.89 4.58 -10.14
N LEU A 227 -23.95 5.68 -10.90
CA LEU A 227 -23.43 6.98 -10.48
C LEU A 227 -24.41 7.78 -9.60
N GLY A 228 -25.70 7.44 -9.63
CA GLY A 228 -26.77 8.23 -9.01
C GLY A 228 -27.03 9.58 -9.69
N HIS A 229 -26.37 9.84 -10.82
CA HIS A 229 -26.37 11.11 -11.57
C HIS A 229 -26.19 10.85 -13.06
N ASN A 230 -26.50 11.85 -13.89
CA ASN A 230 -26.16 11.79 -15.31
C ASN A 230 -24.63 11.66 -15.50
N PRO A 231 -24.14 10.71 -16.34
CA PRO A 231 -22.70 10.47 -16.47
C PRO A 231 -21.90 11.69 -16.92
N ALA A 232 -22.45 12.52 -17.82
CA ALA A 232 -21.73 13.70 -18.31
C ALA A 232 -21.58 14.75 -17.20
N GLU A 233 -22.64 14.98 -16.42
CA GLU A 233 -22.62 15.89 -15.26
C GLU A 233 -21.69 15.37 -14.16
N TYR A 234 -21.70 14.05 -13.90
CA TYR A 234 -20.82 13.43 -12.91
C TYR A 234 -19.34 13.59 -13.31
N VAL A 235 -19.02 13.33 -14.59
CA VAL A 235 -17.67 13.51 -15.14
C VAL A 235 -17.22 14.97 -15.01
N GLU A 236 -18.05 15.93 -15.38
CA GLU A 236 -17.72 17.35 -15.22
C GLU A 236 -17.46 17.67 -13.74
N ALA A 237 -18.34 17.23 -12.84
CA ALA A 237 -18.20 17.50 -11.42
C ALA A 237 -16.92 16.90 -10.82
N ILE A 238 -16.63 15.62 -11.08
CA ILE A 238 -15.53 14.91 -10.42
C ILE A 238 -14.15 15.42 -10.86
N THR A 239 -14.06 16.04 -12.05
CA THR A 239 -12.81 16.68 -12.50
C THR A 239 -12.48 17.97 -11.75
N ARG A 240 -13.45 18.59 -11.06
CA ARG A 240 -13.22 19.83 -10.32
C ARG A 240 -12.61 19.56 -8.94
N PRO A 241 -11.53 20.27 -8.55
CA PRO A 241 -10.78 19.99 -7.32
C PRO A 241 -11.57 20.23 -6.02
N GLU A 242 -12.66 20.99 -6.08
CA GLU A 242 -13.54 21.23 -4.93
C GLU A 242 -14.49 20.07 -4.59
N ASN A 243 -14.69 19.11 -5.50
CA ASN A 243 -15.60 18.00 -5.26
C ASN A 243 -14.86 16.82 -4.64
N TRP A 244 -15.46 16.25 -3.59
CA TRP A 244 -14.90 15.10 -2.90
C TRP A 244 -15.09 13.83 -3.73
N GLY A 245 -14.13 12.92 -3.65
CA GLY A 245 -14.34 11.54 -4.06
C GLY A 245 -14.92 10.71 -2.91
N GLY A 246 -15.44 9.53 -3.23
CA GLY A 246 -15.89 8.54 -2.24
C GLY A 246 -15.87 7.11 -2.78
N ALA A 247 -16.85 6.32 -2.37
CA ALA A 247 -16.94 4.90 -2.70
C ALA A 247 -16.94 4.62 -4.22
N ILE A 248 -17.58 5.49 -5.03
CA ILE A 248 -17.60 5.37 -6.49
C ILE A 248 -16.17 5.51 -7.04
N GLU A 249 -15.45 6.55 -6.63
CA GLU A 249 -14.06 6.79 -7.06
C GLU A 249 -13.12 5.67 -6.60
N LEU A 250 -13.27 5.16 -5.37
CA LEU A 250 -12.49 4.01 -4.89
C LEU A 250 -12.71 2.78 -5.76
N SER A 251 -13.98 2.47 -6.09
CA SER A 251 -14.31 1.35 -6.98
C SER A 251 -13.70 1.51 -8.38
N ILE A 252 -13.79 2.72 -8.94
CA ILE A 252 -13.28 3.02 -10.28
C ILE A 252 -11.75 2.99 -10.33
N LEU A 253 -11.08 3.65 -9.38
CA LEU A 253 -9.62 3.69 -9.30
C LEU A 253 -9.05 2.29 -9.06
N SER A 254 -9.68 1.52 -8.17
CA SER A 254 -9.32 0.12 -7.96
C SER A 254 -9.41 -0.68 -9.27
N HIS A 255 -10.48 -0.51 -10.04
CA HIS A 255 -10.64 -1.16 -11.34
C HIS A 255 -9.61 -0.69 -12.37
N ALA A 256 -9.33 0.61 -12.43
CA ALA A 256 -8.40 1.21 -13.39
C ALA A 256 -6.96 0.78 -13.15
N PHE A 257 -6.53 0.69 -11.88
CA PHE A 257 -5.18 0.27 -11.49
C PHE A 257 -5.03 -1.23 -11.27
N LYS A 258 -6.11 -2.02 -11.44
CA LYS A 258 -6.11 -3.48 -11.22
C LYS A 258 -5.51 -3.85 -9.86
N THR A 259 -5.91 -3.08 -8.85
CA THR A 259 -5.41 -3.18 -7.47
C THR A 259 -6.60 -3.06 -6.53
N CYS A 260 -6.78 -4.04 -5.65
CA CYS A 260 -7.80 -4.02 -4.61
C CYS A 260 -7.56 -2.82 -3.68
N ILE A 261 -8.64 -2.11 -3.31
CA ILE A 261 -8.53 -0.99 -2.36
C ILE A 261 -9.35 -1.34 -1.14
N ILE A 262 -8.73 -1.24 0.03
CA ILE A 262 -9.39 -1.50 1.31
C ILE A 262 -9.43 -0.19 2.08
N SER A 263 -10.63 0.36 2.23
CA SER A 263 -10.88 1.53 3.07
C SER A 263 -11.26 1.08 4.47
N VAL A 264 -10.52 1.57 5.47
CA VAL A 264 -10.73 1.26 6.88
C VAL A 264 -11.41 2.45 7.52
N ASP A 265 -12.66 2.29 7.95
CA ASP A 265 -13.42 3.35 8.62
C ASP A 265 -13.06 3.39 10.12
N ILE A 266 -12.50 4.51 10.56
CA ILE A 266 -12.10 4.70 11.97
C ILE A 266 -13.31 4.61 12.90
N ALA A 267 -14.46 5.16 12.53
CA ALA A 267 -15.63 5.24 13.40
C ALA A 267 -16.18 3.83 13.69
N THR A 268 -16.37 3.05 12.64
CA THR A 268 -17.03 1.73 12.72
C THR A 268 -16.07 0.55 12.83
N LEU A 269 -14.78 0.74 12.54
CA LEU A 269 -13.77 -0.30 12.36
C LEU A 269 -14.11 -1.28 11.22
N ARG A 270 -15.00 -0.90 10.31
CA ARG A 270 -15.34 -1.70 9.13
C ARG A 270 -14.27 -1.53 8.05
N ASN A 271 -14.04 -2.61 7.31
CA ASN A 271 -13.26 -2.59 6.08
C ASN A 271 -14.23 -2.62 4.89
N ASP A 272 -14.17 -1.58 4.06
CA ASP A 272 -14.85 -1.50 2.78
C ASP A 272 -13.87 -1.92 1.68
N VAL A 273 -14.15 -3.05 1.03
CA VAL A 273 -13.24 -3.71 0.07
C VAL A 273 -13.75 -3.49 -1.35
N TYR A 274 -12.89 -2.97 -2.22
CA TYR A 274 -13.20 -2.66 -3.62
C TYR A 274 -12.35 -3.53 -4.55
N ASN A 275 -13.03 -4.28 -5.43
CA ASN A 275 -12.46 -5.25 -6.39
C ASN A 275 -11.46 -6.22 -5.74
N GLU A 276 -11.96 -7.06 -4.83
CA GLU A 276 -11.19 -8.04 -4.06
C GLU A 276 -10.45 -9.09 -4.90
N GLU A 277 -10.82 -9.24 -6.18
CA GLU A 277 -10.26 -10.23 -7.09
C GLU A 277 -8.83 -9.92 -7.58
N TYR A 278 -8.33 -8.70 -7.36
CA TYR A 278 -7.00 -8.30 -7.84
C TYR A 278 -5.85 -8.83 -6.98
N GLU A 279 -4.74 -9.18 -7.63
CA GLU A 279 -3.55 -9.79 -7.01
C GLU A 279 -2.79 -8.88 -6.04
N ASN A 280 -2.97 -7.57 -6.17
CA ASN A 280 -2.37 -6.57 -5.29
C ASN A 280 -3.46 -5.77 -4.60
N ARG A 281 -3.12 -5.22 -3.44
CA ARG A 281 -3.98 -4.35 -2.63
C ARG A 281 -3.23 -3.18 -2.02
N ILE A 282 -3.97 -2.13 -1.76
CA ILE A 282 -3.56 -0.98 -0.95
C ILE A 282 -4.60 -0.73 0.15
N PHE A 283 -4.19 0.03 1.16
CA PHE A 283 -5.05 0.39 2.28
C PHE A 283 -5.11 1.90 2.43
N VAL A 284 -6.32 2.41 2.68
CA VAL A 284 -6.57 3.81 3.05
C VAL A 284 -7.37 3.85 4.34
N MET A 285 -7.12 4.87 5.15
CA MET A 285 -7.82 5.10 6.41
C MET A 285 -8.83 6.24 6.21
N TYR A 286 -10.08 6.02 6.61
CA TYR A 286 -11.17 6.99 6.45
C TYR A 286 -11.66 7.48 7.80
N SER A 287 -11.67 8.79 7.98
CA SER A 287 -12.08 9.45 9.23
C SER A 287 -13.55 9.88 9.25
N GLY A 288 -14.32 9.63 8.19
CA GLY A 288 -15.67 10.18 8.01
C GLY A 288 -15.71 11.42 7.11
N ILE A 289 -14.61 12.16 6.99
CA ILE A 289 -14.49 13.32 6.08
C ILE A 289 -13.14 13.39 5.35
N HIS A 290 -12.15 12.62 5.76
CA HIS A 290 -10.78 12.67 5.24
C HIS A 290 -10.25 11.26 4.97
N TYR A 291 -9.38 11.13 3.97
CA TYR A 291 -8.70 9.87 3.62
C TYR A 291 -7.18 10.02 3.72
N ASP A 292 -6.55 9.10 4.44
CA ASP A 292 -5.10 8.97 4.54
C ASP A 292 -4.63 7.65 3.92
N ALA A 293 -3.38 7.58 3.45
CA ALA A 293 -2.81 6.32 2.96
C ALA A 293 -2.22 5.51 4.11
N LEU A 294 -2.13 4.19 3.95
CA LEU A 294 -1.36 3.34 4.85
C LEU A 294 -0.14 2.74 4.15
N SER A 295 0.91 2.51 4.93
CA SER A 295 2.14 1.92 4.43
C SER A 295 2.80 1.06 5.49
N ILE A 296 3.63 0.11 5.08
CA ILE A 296 4.44 -0.71 5.98
C ILE A 296 5.87 -0.19 6.00
N ALA A 297 6.47 -0.05 7.17
CA ALA A 297 7.86 0.35 7.35
C ALA A 297 8.62 -0.60 8.30
N PRO A 298 9.95 -0.74 8.20
CA PRO A 298 10.75 -1.56 9.12
C PRO A 298 10.79 -0.95 10.54
N SER A 299 10.65 0.36 10.67
CA SER A 299 10.52 1.07 11.94
C SER A 299 9.59 2.29 11.78
N PRO A 300 9.04 2.85 12.87
CA PRO A 300 8.18 4.04 12.80
C PRO A 300 8.87 5.26 12.19
N ASP A 301 10.18 5.38 12.40
CA ASP A 301 11.00 6.52 11.96
C ASP A 301 11.75 6.26 10.64
N ALA A 302 11.43 5.16 9.94
CA ALA A 302 12.09 4.82 8.69
C ALA A 302 11.90 5.92 7.62
N SER A 303 12.91 6.13 6.80
CA SER A 303 12.80 6.99 5.62
C SER A 303 11.67 6.50 4.71
N VAL A 304 10.93 7.45 4.12
CA VAL A 304 9.76 7.17 3.27
C VAL A 304 10.08 6.24 2.09
N GLU A 305 11.33 6.21 1.63
CA GLU A 305 11.81 5.33 0.55
C GLU A 305 11.77 3.84 0.92
N PHE A 306 11.72 3.52 2.21
CA PHE A 306 11.65 2.15 2.73
C PHE A 306 10.22 1.71 3.03
N HIS A 307 9.23 2.57 2.76
CA HIS A 307 7.84 2.21 2.94
C HIS A 307 7.33 1.36 1.78
N THR A 308 6.50 0.38 2.10
CA THR A 308 5.77 -0.42 1.11
C THR A 308 4.28 -0.13 1.24
N THR A 309 3.64 0.27 0.13
CA THR A 309 2.22 0.63 0.08
C THR A 309 1.38 -0.38 -0.69
N VAL A 310 1.93 -0.92 -1.79
CA VAL A 310 1.30 -1.96 -2.61
C VAL A 310 1.72 -3.33 -2.10
N LEU A 311 0.73 -4.13 -1.71
CA LEU A 311 0.92 -5.39 -1.00
C LEU A 311 0.19 -6.51 -1.74
N PRO A 312 0.62 -7.77 -1.64
CA PRO A 312 -0.09 -8.87 -2.29
C PRO A 312 -1.44 -9.12 -1.61
N SER A 313 -2.45 -9.38 -2.43
CA SER A 313 -3.75 -9.90 -2.00
C SER A 313 -3.66 -11.41 -1.79
N PHE A 314 -4.32 -11.90 -0.76
CA PHE A 314 -4.42 -13.32 -0.46
C PHE A 314 -5.63 -13.59 0.43
N THR A 315 -6.14 -14.82 0.40
CA THR A 315 -7.14 -15.27 1.36
C THR A 315 -6.42 -15.85 2.57
N ALA A 316 -6.57 -15.19 3.72
CA ALA A 316 -6.05 -15.69 4.98
C ALA A 316 -6.80 -16.98 5.39
N PRO A 317 -6.09 -18.02 5.86
CA PRO A 317 -6.75 -19.21 6.38
C PRO A 317 -7.43 -18.90 7.73
N PRO A 318 -8.47 -19.65 8.14
CA PRO A 318 -9.28 -19.32 9.33
C PRO A 318 -8.50 -19.25 10.65
N ASP A 319 -7.39 -19.98 10.75
CA ASP A 319 -6.54 -20.12 11.92
C ASP A 319 -5.38 -19.11 11.96
N LEU A 320 -5.08 -18.44 10.85
CA LEU A 320 -4.06 -17.40 10.77
C LEU A 320 -4.65 -16.18 10.06
N PRO A 321 -5.29 -15.25 10.81
CA PRO A 321 -5.89 -14.06 10.21
C PRO A 321 -4.84 -13.19 9.55
N ASP A 322 -5.29 -12.34 8.62
CA ASP A 322 -4.41 -11.43 7.91
C ASP A 322 -3.78 -10.42 8.87
N PRO A 323 -2.45 -10.45 9.06
CA PRO A 323 -1.79 -9.59 10.04
C PRO A 323 -1.97 -8.10 9.72
N LEU A 324 -2.17 -7.74 8.44
CA LEU A 324 -2.41 -6.35 8.05
C LEU A 324 -3.81 -5.88 8.38
N LEU A 325 -4.82 -6.73 8.24
CA LEU A 325 -6.18 -6.35 8.63
C LEU A 325 -6.30 -6.21 10.15
N GLU A 326 -5.62 -7.08 10.91
CA GLU A 326 -5.54 -6.94 12.37
C GLU A 326 -4.81 -5.66 12.77
N ALA A 327 -3.68 -5.33 12.14
CA ALA A 327 -2.97 -4.08 12.38
C ALA A 327 -3.81 -2.85 11.97
N CYS A 328 -4.52 -2.89 10.84
CA CYS A 328 -5.43 -1.81 10.42
C CYS A 328 -6.53 -1.59 11.46
N LYS A 329 -7.13 -2.66 11.97
CA LYS A 329 -8.16 -2.61 13.00
C LYS A 329 -7.62 -2.06 14.32
N GLN A 330 -6.41 -2.45 14.71
CA GLN A 330 -5.75 -1.88 15.89
C GLN A 330 -5.50 -0.38 15.72
N LEU A 331 -4.88 0.03 14.61
CA LEU A 331 -4.61 1.42 14.31
C LEU A 331 -5.90 2.26 14.29
N ALA A 332 -6.93 1.79 13.60
CA ALA A 332 -8.24 2.43 13.58
C ALA A 332 -8.86 2.53 14.99
N SER A 333 -8.71 1.51 15.83
CA SER A 333 -9.17 1.53 17.23
C SER A 333 -8.43 2.59 18.06
N GLU A 334 -7.11 2.69 17.91
CA GLU A 334 -6.29 3.71 18.58
C GLU A 334 -6.64 5.12 18.11
N LEU A 335 -6.83 5.32 16.81
CA LEU A 335 -7.28 6.58 16.22
C LEU A 335 -8.69 6.96 16.70
N ARG A 336 -9.60 5.98 16.78
CA ARG A 336 -10.95 6.19 17.32
C ARG A 336 -10.92 6.62 18.79
N GLN A 337 -10.08 6.00 19.62
CA GLN A 337 -9.90 6.39 21.02
C GLN A 337 -9.35 7.81 21.15
N LYS A 338 -8.50 8.24 20.22
CA LYS A 338 -8.00 9.62 20.11
C LYS A 338 -9.00 10.59 19.48
N ARG A 339 -10.21 10.14 19.14
CA ARG A 339 -11.24 10.91 18.42
C ARG A 339 -10.73 11.48 17.09
N TYR A 340 -9.83 10.77 16.41
CA TYR A 340 -9.33 11.09 15.07
C TYR A 340 -10.36 10.67 13.99
N TYR A 341 -11.63 11.05 14.18
CA TYR A 341 -12.71 10.81 13.24
C TYR A 341 -13.81 11.85 13.45
N THR A 342 -14.56 12.13 12.40
CA THR A 342 -15.74 12.99 12.43
C THR A 342 -16.97 12.12 12.26
N ASP A 343 -17.83 12.11 13.28
CA ASP A 343 -19.15 11.52 13.16
C ASP A 343 -20.03 12.44 12.29
N THR A 344 -20.06 12.16 10.99
CA THR A 344 -20.87 12.94 10.05
C THR A 344 -22.37 12.74 10.28
N VAL A 345 -22.80 11.70 11.01
CA VAL A 345 -24.22 11.52 11.37
C VAL A 345 -24.65 12.58 12.38
N SER A 346 -23.80 12.94 13.35
CA SER A 346 -24.06 14.06 14.26
C SER A 346 -23.98 15.43 13.57
N ALA A 347 -23.07 15.62 12.62
CA ALA A 347 -23.00 16.86 11.82
C ALA A 347 -24.19 17.02 10.85
N LEU A 348 -24.66 15.93 10.22
CA LEU A 348 -25.82 15.94 9.33
C LEU A 348 -27.13 16.07 10.11
N CYS A 349 -27.24 15.54 11.33
CA CYS A 349 -28.38 15.80 12.21
C CYS A 349 -28.52 17.29 12.57
N PHE A 350 -27.40 18.02 12.73
CA PHE A 350 -27.43 19.47 12.99
C PHE A 350 -27.98 20.26 11.79
N TYR A 351 -27.65 19.86 10.57
CA TYR A 351 -28.10 20.54 9.34
C TYR A 351 -29.47 20.05 8.83
N TYR A 352 -29.85 18.81 9.09
CA TYR A 352 -31.12 18.20 8.67
C TYR A 352 -31.82 17.44 9.81
N PRO A 353 -32.30 18.16 10.85
CA PRO A 353 -32.83 17.56 12.09
C PRO A 353 -34.13 16.76 11.92
N HIS A 354 -34.68 16.64 10.71
CA HIS A 354 -35.98 16.01 10.43
C HIS A 354 -35.89 14.85 9.42
N SER A 355 -34.67 14.43 9.02
CA SER A 355 -34.50 13.27 8.14
C SER A 355 -34.71 11.97 8.91
N PRO A 356 -35.74 11.16 8.61
CA PRO A 356 -36.07 9.95 9.38
C PRO A 356 -35.04 8.82 9.25
N HIS A 357 -34.02 8.98 8.39
CA HIS A 357 -32.98 7.99 8.12
C HIS A 357 -31.61 8.36 8.71
N ILE A 358 -31.47 9.51 9.37
CA ILE A 358 -30.22 9.96 9.98
C ILE A 358 -30.49 10.18 11.47
N GLN A 359 -30.04 9.25 12.31
CA GLN A 359 -30.14 9.35 13.77
C GLN A 359 -28.73 9.34 14.37
N SER A 360 -28.30 10.46 14.95
CA SER A 360 -27.06 10.53 15.71
C SER A 360 -27.23 9.87 17.09
N SER A 361 -26.32 8.99 17.48
CA SER A 361 -26.24 8.44 18.84
C SER A 361 -25.14 9.16 19.64
N PHE A 362 -25.25 10.47 19.88
CA PHE A 362 -24.39 11.12 20.88
C PHE A 362 -25.06 11.05 22.26
N THR A 363 -24.27 10.83 23.31
CA THR A 363 -24.80 10.71 24.68
C THR A 363 -24.48 11.98 25.46
N LEU A 364 -25.51 12.61 26.00
CA LEU A 364 -25.44 13.78 26.85
C LEU A 364 -25.58 13.37 28.32
N LYS A 365 -24.93 14.10 29.21
CA LYS A 365 -25.15 14.06 30.65
C LYS A 365 -25.83 15.34 31.08
N CYS A 366 -26.92 15.24 31.84
CA CYS A 366 -27.50 16.39 32.52
C CYS A 366 -26.58 16.82 33.66
N GLY A 367 -26.06 18.04 33.64
CA GLY A 367 -25.24 18.63 34.70
C GLY A 367 -26.00 18.88 36.00
N ASP A 368 -27.34 18.94 35.93
CA ASP A 368 -28.19 19.24 37.09
C ASP A 368 -28.56 17.97 37.89
N CYS A 369 -28.81 16.84 37.22
CA CYS A 369 -29.22 15.59 37.87
C CYS A 369 -28.34 14.37 37.55
N GLY A 370 -27.35 14.51 36.66
CA GLY A 370 -26.43 13.45 36.28
C GLY A 370 -26.97 12.39 35.32
N GLN A 371 -28.22 12.52 34.85
CA GLN A 371 -28.84 11.53 33.97
C GLN A 371 -28.18 11.50 32.58
N ALA A 372 -27.86 10.30 32.10
CA ALA A 372 -27.41 10.07 30.72
C ALA A 372 -28.62 10.09 29.77
N LEU A 373 -28.48 10.78 28.64
CA LEU A 373 -29.54 11.11 27.70
C LEU A 373 -29.01 10.83 26.29
N GLU A 374 -29.69 10.00 25.51
CA GLU A 374 -29.28 9.67 24.15
C GLU A 374 -29.87 10.67 23.15
N GLY A 375 -29.00 11.52 22.61
CA GLY A 375 -29.30 12.53 21.60
C GLY A 375 -30.16 13.69 22.10
N GLU A 376 -30.37 14.64 21.20
CA GLU A 376 -31.11 15.88 21.47
C GLU A 376 -32.57 15.64 21.85
N LYS A 377 -33.20 14.59 21.30
CA LYS A 377 -34.61 14.27 21.57
C LYS A 377 -34.83 13.92 23.03
N MET A 378 -33.95 13.12 23.62
CA MET A 378 -34.02 12.80 25.05
C MET A 378 -33.67 14.00 25.91
N ALA A 379 -32.67 14.81 25.52
CA ALA A 379 -32.33 16.04 26.25
C ALA A 379 -33.46 17.06 26.27
N THR A 380 -34.17 17.23 25.15
CA THR A 380 -35.33 18.13 25.06
C THR A 380 -36.50 17.62 25.88
N ALA A 381 -36.80 16.32 25.84
CA ALA A 381 -37.83 15.70 26.67
C ALA A 381 -37.49 15.81 28.17
N HIS A 382 -36.22 15.64 28.51
CA HIS A 382 -35.70 15.80 29.87
C HIS A 382 -35.82 17.24 30.34
N ALA A 383 -35.36 18.22 29.55
CA ALA A 383 -35.48 19.64 29.87
C ALA A 383 -36.95 20.05 30.09
N LYS A 384 -37.85 19.57 29.23
CA LYS A 384 -39.28 19.88 29.31
C LYS A 384 -39.97 19.26 30.52
N SER A 385 -39.54 18.07 30.95
CA SER A 385 -40.14 17.38 32.10
C SER A 385 -39.54 17.77 33.44
N THR A 386 -38.26 18.15 33.47
CA THR A 386 -37.52 18.42 34.72
C THR A 386 -37.16 19.88 34.93
N GLY A 387 -37.18 20.71 33.89
CA GLY A 387 -36.70 22.09 33.92
C GLY A 387 -35.18 22.22 33.89
N HIS A 388 -34.44 21.11 33.76
CA HIS A 388 -32.99 21.12 33.68
C HIS A 388 -32.50 21.62 32.31
N SER A 389 -31.41 22.37 32.31
CA SER A 389 -30.85 22.98 31.09
C SER A 389 -29.34 22.84 30.98
N SER A 390 -28.67 22.32 32.01
CA SER A 390 -27.25 22.03 31.96
C SER A 390 -27.05 20.67 31.29
N PHE A 391 -26.52 20.65 30.06
CA PHE A 391 -26.20 19.43 29.33
C PHE A 391 -24.74 19.47 28.87
N SER A 392 -24.01 18.38 29.10
CA SER A 392 -22.62 18.20 28.68
C SER A 392 -22.48 16.88 27.96
N GLU A 393 -21.82 16.86 26.80
CA GLU A 393 -21.53 15.62 26.07
C GLU A 393 -20.49 14.77 26.80
N TYR A 394 -20.55 13.44 26.62
CA TYR A 394 -19.62 12.47 27.23
C TYR A 394 -18.25 12.36 26.55
#